data_AF-A0A7I8LCR4-F1
#
_entry.id   AF-A0A7I8LCR4-F1
#
_cell.length_a   1.000
_cell.length_b   1.000
_cell.length_c   1.000
_cell.angle_alpha   90.00
_cell.angle_beta   90.00
_cell.angle_gamma   90.00
#
_symmetry.space_group_name_H-M   'P 1'
#
loop_
_entity.id
_entity.type
_entity.pdbx_description
1 polymer ?
#
loop_
_entity_poly.entity_id
_entity_poly.type
_entity_poly.pdbx_seq_one_letter_code
_entity_poly.pdbx_strand_id
1 'polypeptide(L)'
;MSAQHQPSPWYAHIVNFLVSGKTLEQWDKKRKNHFFSKIRNYFWHDPDLYYLGNDQILKKCVPEEEYHSIINMCHSSNYGGHFLGRKTAAKKFQCGFYWPTIIRDSIEFSRTCISCQSIGNMSKKDEMPMSNMLVVKIFDV
;
A
#
# COMPACT_ATOMS: atom_id res chain seq x y z
N MET A 1 10.61 6.87 -33.61
CA MET A 1 10.39 6.92 -32.15
C MET A 1 9.72 5.63 -31.74
N SER A 2 10.51 4.61 -31.40
CA SER A 2 9.96 3.30 -31.04
C SER A 2 9.39 3.40 -29.63
N ALA A 3 8.07 3.30 -29.47
CA ALA A 3 7.45 3.20 -28.17
C ALA A 3 8.05 1.98 -27.45
N GLN A 4 8.83 2.23 -26.40
CA GLN A 4 9.29 1.17 -25.51
C GLN A 4 8.03 0.48 -24.97
N HIS A 5 7.92 -0.83 -25.19
CA HIS A 5 6.85 -1.65 -24.64
C HIS A 5 7.02 -1.69 -23.12
N GLN A 6 6.45 -0.72 -22.42
CA GLN A 6 6.36 -0.76 -20.96
C GLN A 6 5.49 -1.98 -20.62
N PRO A 7 5.95 -2.84 -19.68
CA PRO A 7 5.11 -3.94 -19.22
C PRO A 7 3.79 -3.37 -18.72
N SER A 8 2.68 -3.93 -19.19
CA SER A 8 1.36 -3.45 -18.80
C SER A 8 1.23 -3.53 -17.27
N PRO A 9 0.70 -2.49 -16.59
CA PRO A 9 0.51 -2.52 -15.15
C PRO A 9 -0.24 -3.77 -14.70
N TRP A 10 0.00 -4.25 -13.48
CA TRP A 10 -0.65 -5.45 -12.94
C TRP A 10 -2.18 -5.38 -13.00
N TYR A 11 -2.74 -4.16 -12.98
CA TYR A 11 -4.17 -3.88 -13.06
C TYR A 11 -4.71 -3.65 -14.48
N ALA A 12 -3.92 -3.81 -15.54
CA ALA A 12 -4.34 -3.52 -16.92
C ALA A 12 -5.61 -4.28 -17.32
N HIS A 13 -5.74 -5.54 -16.94
CA HIS A 13 -6.94 -6.35 -17.18
C HIS A 13 -8.19 -5.85 -16.42
N ILE A 14 -8.00 -5.20 -15.27
CA ILE A 14 -9.09 -4.56 -14.49
C ILE A 14 -9.57 -3.33 -15.26
N VAL A 15 -8.65 -2.45 -15.67
CA VAL A 15 -8.97 -1.23 -16.43
C VAL A 15 -9.63 -1.57 -17.76
N ASN A 16 -9.08 -2.54 -18.50
CA ASN A 16 -9.66 -3.00 -19.76
C ASN A 16 -11.11 -3.47 -19.58
N PHE A 17 -11.42 -4.21 -18.50
CA PHE A 17 -12.78 -4.61 -18.21
C PHE A 17 -13.67 -3.42 -17.83
N LEU A 18 -13.20 -2.50 -16.99
CA LEU A 18 -13.97 -1.33 -16.56
C LEU A 18 -14.30 -0.38 -17.72
N VAL A 19 -13.41 -0.26 -18.71
CA VAL A 19 -13.60 0.61 -19.88
C VAL A 19 -14.41 -0.08 -20.99
N SER A 20 -14.10 -1.35 -21.29
CA SER A 20 -14.68 -2.04 -22.46
C SER A 20 -15.84 -2.98 -22.14
N GLY A 21 -16.03 -3.34 -20.86
CA GLY A 21 -16.97 -4.37 -20.43
C GLY A 21 -16.58 -5.80 -20.83
N LYS A 22 -15.45 -5.99 -21.53
CA LYS A 22 -15.03 -7.31 -22.05
C LYS A 22 -14.23 -8.08 -21.02
N THR A 23 -14.65 -9.31 -20.75
CA THR A 23 -13.87 -10.29 -19.98
C THR A 23 -13.03 -11.17 -20.88
N LEU A 24 -11.96 -11.74 -20.32
CA LEU A 24 -11.21 -12.82 -20.97
C LEU A 24 -12.08 -14.08 -21.07
N GLU A 25 -12.40 -14.50 -22.30
CA GLU A 25 -13.28 -15.64 -22.57
C GLU A 25 -12.74 -16.96 -21.98
N GLN A 26 -11.40 -17.10 -21.95
CA GLN A 26 -10.67 -18.26 -21.49
C GLN A 26 -10.73 -18.53 -19.97
N TRP A 27 -11.43 -17.69 -19.19
CA TRP A 27 -11.55 -17.90 -17.74
C TRP A 27 -12.66 -18.90 -17.39
N ASP A 28 -12.35 -19.82 -16.47
CA ASP A 28 -13.32 -20.72 -15.89
C ASP A 28 -14.33 -19.96 -15.00
N LYS A 29 -15.46 -20.61 -14.70
CA LYS A 29 -16.54 -19.99 -13.92
C LYS A 29 -16.06 -19.52 -12.53
N LYS A 30 -15.16 -20.25 -11.87
CA LYS A 30 -14.67 -19.87 -10.54
C LYS A 30 -13.82 -18.61 -10.61
N ARG A 31 -12.88 -18.51 -11.58
CA ARG A 31 -12.04 -17.32 -11.76
C ARG A 31 -12.87 -16.10 -12.16
N LYS A 32 -13.89 -16.26 -13.02
CA LYS A 32 -14.83 -15.18 -13.36
C LYS A 32 -15.55 -14.66 -12.10
N ASN A 33 -16.13 -15.54 -11.29
CA ASN A 33 -16.82 -15.14 -10.07
C ASN A 33 -15.88 -14.44 -9.07
N HIS A 34 -14.66 -14.94 -8.89
CA HIS A 34 -13.65 -14.31 -8.04
C HIS A 34 -13.29 -12.90 -8.53
N PHE A 35 -13.10 -12.75 -9.84
CA PHE A 35 -12.82 -11.46 -10.46
C PHE A 35 -13.99 -10.48 -10.27
N PHE A 36 -15.22 -10.89 -10.55
CA PHE A 36 -16.41 -10.04 -10.37
C PHE A 36 -16.67 -9.67 -8.91
N SER A 37 -16.27 -10.50 -7.96
CA SER A 37 -16.31 -10.13 -6.54
C SER A 37 -15.32 -9.01 -6.23
N LYS A 38 -14.10 -9.09 -6.76
CA LYS A 38 -13.06 -8.09 -6.56
C LYS A 38 -13.30 -6.78 -7.30
N ILE A 39 -13.82 -6.84 -8.54
CA ILE A 39 -13.92 -5.66 -9.42
C ILE A 39 -14.84 -4.58 -8.85
N ARG A 40 -15.80 -4.97 -8.01
CA ARG A 40 -16.74 -4.05 -7.32
C ARG A 40 -16.04 -3.00 -6.47
N ASN A 41 -14.81 -3.29 -6.04
CA ASN A 41 -14.02 -2.39 -5.22
C ASN A 41 -13.06 -1.53 -6.07
N TYR A 42 -13.11 -1.62 -7.40
CA TYR A 42 -12.23 -0.85 -8.28
C TYR A 42 -13.02 0.17 -9.08
N PHE A 43 -12.47 1.37 -9.19
CA PHE A 43 -13.06 2.50 -9.88
C PHE A 43 -12.04 3.11 -10.85
N TRP A 44 -12.37 3.15 -12.13
CA TRP A 44 -11.54 3.78 -13.14
C TRP A 44 -11.92 5.26 -13.26
N HIS A 45 -10.95 6.14 -13.01
CA HIS A 45 -11.04 7.57 -13.27
C HIS A 45 -9.79 7.96 -14.06
N ASP A 46 -9.91 7.94 -15.38
CA ASP A 46 -8.80 8.16 -16.32
C ASP A 46 -7.89 9.33 -15.88
N PRO A 47 -6.56 9.13 -15.80
CA PRO A 47 -5.78 7.91 -16.11
C PRO A 47 -5.54 6.96 -14.93
N ASP A 48 -6.22 7.18 -13.80
CA ASP A 48 -5.94 6.52 -12.54
C ASP A 48 -7.00 5.46 -12.19
N LEU A 49 -6.53 4.33 -11.67
CA LEU A 49 -7.38 3.32 -11.04
C LEU A 49 -7.40 3.54 -9.53
N TYR A 50 -8.58 3.47 -8.93
CA TYR A 50 -8.76 3.55 -7.49
C TYR A 50 -9.32 2.24 -6.94
N TYR A 51 -8.90 1.90 -5.73
CA TYR A 51 -9.40 0.79 -4.92
C TYR A 51 -10.15 1.33 -3.70
N LEU A 52 -11.38 0.87 -3.50
CA LEU A 52 -12.19 1.15 -2.32
C LEU A 52 -11.86 0.13 -1.23
N GLY A 53 -11.21 0.60 -0.18
CA GLY A 53 -10.90 -0.23 0.98
C GLY A 53 -12.14 -0.52 1.84
N ASN A 54 -11.99 -1.45 2.78
CA ASN A 54 -13.05 -1.77 3.75
C ASN A 54 -13.44 -0.56 4.63
N ASP A 55 -12.51 0.39 4.78
CA ASP A 55 -12.70 1.68 5.44
C ASP A 55 -13.53 2.68 4.62
N GLN A 56 -14.05 2.27 3.46
CA GLN A 56 -14.79 3.13 2.51
C GLN A 56 -13.96 4.31 1.97
N ILE A 57 -12.63 4.22 2.06
CA ILE A 57 -11.71 5.25 1.55
C ILE A 57 -11.10 4.76 0.24
N LEU A 58 -11.22 5.58 -0.79
CA LEU A 58 -10.58 5.37 -2.09
C LEU A 58 -9.06 5.54 -1.98
N LYS A 59 -8.33 4.61 -2.57
CA LYS A 59 -6.87 4.59 -2.61
C LYS A 59 -6.41 4.41 -4.05
N LYS A 60 -5.48 5.24 -4.50
CA LYS A 60 -4.89 5.17 -5.83
C LYS A 60 -4.11 3.86 -5.98
N CYS A 61 -4.43 3.09 -7.01
CA CYS A 61 -3.68 1.92 -7.41
C CYS A 61 -2.36 2.35 -8.04
N VAL A 62 -1.27 1.81 -7.52
CA VAL A 62 0.08 2.18 -7.94
C VAL A 62 0.61 1.15 -8.94
N PRO A 63 1.30 1.56 -10.02
CA PRO A 63 2.02 0.64 -10.90
C PRO A 63 3.33 0.15 -10.27
N GLU A 64 3.85 -0.97 -10.75
CA GLU A 64 4.98 -1.65 -10.10
C GLU A 64 6.28 -0.82 -10.11
N GLU A 65 6.50 -0.02 -11.14
CA GLU A 65 7.66 0.89 -11.23
C GLU A 65 7.74 1.91 -10.09
N GLU A 66 6.60 2.27 -9.47
CA GLU A 66 6.55 3.27 -8.42
C GLU A 66 6.66 2.68 -7.00
N TYR A 67 6.52 1.35 -6.84
CA TYR A 67 6.49 0.70 -5.52
C TYR A 67 7.69 1.06 -4.67
N HIS A 68 8.90 0.92 -5.23
CA HIS A 68 10.14 1.15 -4.50
C HIS A 68 10.25 2.60 -4.00
N SER A 69 9.91 3.56 -4.86
CA SER A 69 9.95 4.99 -4.52
C SER A 69 9.00 5.30 -3.36
N ILE A 70 7.75 4.83 -3.44
CA ILE A 70 6.73 5.06 -2.41
C ILE A 70 7.10 4.35 -1.10
N ILE A 71 7.57 3.10 -1.17
CA ILE A 71 8.00 2.36 0.03
C ILE A 71 9.17 3.08 0.70
N ASN A 72 10.19 3.48 -0.07
CA ASN A 72 11.35 4.20 0.45
C ASN A 72 10.94 5.53 1.10
N MET A 73 10.07 6.31 0.45
CA MET A 73 9.56 7.56 1.01
C MET A 73 8.82 7.33 2.34
N CYS A 74 7.98 6.30 2.41
CA CYS A 74 7.20 5.99 3.61
C CYS A 74 8.03 5.36 4.74
N HIS A 75 9.22 4.81 4.44
CA HIS A 75 10.10 4.17 5.43
C HIS A 75 11.22 5.11 5.88
N SER A 76 11.96 5.67 4.93
CA SER A 76 13.21 6.38 5.16
C SER A 76 13.05 7.89 5.37
N SER A 77 11.86 8.46 5.12
CA SER A 77 11.63 9.87 5.44
C SER A 77 11.63 10.12 6.94
N ASN A 78 11.83 11.37 7.36
CA ASN A 78 11.70 11.77 8.76
C ASN A 78 10.32 11.40 9.33
N TYR A 79 9.27 11.47 8.51
CA TYR A 79 7.94 11.02 8.89
C TYR A 79 7.83 9.47 8.92
N GLY A 80 8.55 8.77 8.04
CA GLY A 80 8.60 7.31 7.94
C GLY A 80 9.37 6.62 9.08
N GLY A 81 10.34 7.31 9.67
CA GLY A 81 10.96 6.95 10.94
C GLY A 81 11.57 5.54 11.01
N HIS A 82 11.89 4.92 9.88
CA HIS A 82 12.41 3.56 9.79
C HIS A 82 11.54 2.51 10.50
N PHE A 83 10.22 2.71 10.53
CA PHE A 83 9.32 1.77 11.20
C PHE A 83 9.32 0.37 10.54
N LEU A 84 8.92 -0.62 11.34
CA LEU A 84 8.65 -1.99 10.90
C LEU A 84 7.72 -2.03 9.68
N GLY A 85 7.94 -2.99 8.79
CA GLY A 85 7.23 -3.06 7.50
C GLY A 85 5.71 -3.01 7.57
N ARG A 86 5.08 -3.55 8.63
CA ARG A 86 3.63 -3.42 8.83
C ARG A 86 3.18 -1.98 9.08
N LYS A 87 3.94 -1.21 9.87
CA LYS A 87 3.68 0.23 10.09
C LYS A 87 3.91 1.03 8.82
N THR A 88 4.98 0.72 8.08
CA THR A 88 5.25 1.31 6.76
C THR A 88 4.13 1.01 5.75
N ALA A 89 3.53 -0.19 5.79
CA ALA A 89 2.38 -0.54 4.96
C ALA A 89 1.13 0.26 5.36
N ALA A 90 0.83 0.34 6.65
CA ALA A 90 -0.28 1.13 7.18
C ALA A 90 -0.19 2.61 6.75
N LYS A 91 1.02 3.17 6.80
CA LYS A 91 1.29 4.54 6.37
C LYS A 91 0.99 4.77 4.89
N LYS A 92 1.37 3.82 4.01
CA LYS A 92 1.03 3.91 2.58
C LYS A 92 -0.48 3.87 2.35
N PHE A 93 -1.22 3.05 3.09
CA PHE A 93 -2.68 3.07 3.04
C PHE A 93 -3.25 4.42 3.50
N GLN A 94 -2.68 5.02 4.55
CA GLN A 94 -3.06 6.36 5.03
C GLN A 94 -2.75 7.46 4.01
N CYS A 95 -1.64 7.33 3.26
CA CYS A 95 -1.31 8.21 2.14
C CYS A 95 -2.19 7.98 0.90
N GLY A 96 -3.16 7.06 0.95
CA GLY A 96 -4.08 6.81 -0.15
C GLY A 96 -3.49 5.93 -1.25
N PHE A 97 -2.46 5.12 -0.99
CA PHE A 97 -1.88 4.20 -1.98
C PHE A 97 -2.34 2.76 -1.78
N TYR A 98 -2.46 2.02 -2.88
CA TYR A 98 -2.84 0.62 -2.90
C TYR A 98 -2.11 -0.18 -3.98
N TRP A 99 -1.71 -1.40 -3.60
CA TRP A 99 -1.45 -2.51 -4.51
C TRP A 99 -1.55 -3.84 -3.75
N PRO A 100 -1.77 -4.99 -4.42
CA PRO A 100 -2.13 -6.24 -3.75
C PRO A 100 -1.08 -6.76 -2.76
N THR A 101 0.21 -6.49 -3.03
CA THR A 101 1.35 -7.03 -2.27
C THR A 101 1.97 -6.01 -1.32
N ILE A 102 1.34 -4.84 -1.14
CA ILE A 102 1.86 -3.71 -0.36
C ILE A 102 2.40 -4.07 1.01
N ILE A 103 1.76 -4.98 1.74
CA ILE A 103 2.24 -5.41 3.06
C ILE A 103 3.52 -6.23 2.95
N ARG A 104 3.54 -7.21 2.03
CA ARG A 104 4.70 -8.08 1.80
C ARG A 104 5.91 -7.25 1.36
N ASP A 105 5.72 -6.39 0.37
CA ASP A 105 6.79 -5.58 -0.21
C ASP A 105 7.34 -4.60 0.83
N SER A 106 6.49 -4.06 1.73
CA SER A 106 6.93 -3.24 2.86
C SER A 106 7.79 -4.00 3.86
N ILE A 107 7.42 -5.24 4.17
CA ILE A 107 8.16 -6.09 5.10
C ILE A 107 9.52 -6.44 4.50
N GLU A 108 9.54 -6.86 3.24
CA GLU A 108 10.78 -7.19 2.53
C GLU A 108 11.74 -5.99 2.47
N PHE A 109 11.24 -4.82 2.08
CA PHE A 109 12.03 -3.59 2.07
C PHE A 109 12.60 -3.24 3.45
N SER A 110 11.79 -3.35 4.50
CA SER A 110 12.26 -3.04 5.87
C SER A 110 13.33 -4.03 6.34
N ARG A 111 13.28 -5.28 5.86
CA ARG A 111 14.28 -6.31 6.18
C ARG A 111 15.62 -6.07 5.47
N THR A 112 15.63 -5.42 4.32
CA THR A 112 16.85 -5.13 3.54
C THR A 112 17.44 -3.74 3.82
N CYS A 113 16.79 -2.93 4.65
CA CYS A 113 17.29 -1.60 5.01
C CYS A 113 18.55 -1.68 5.91
N ILE A 114 19.69 -1.24 5.38
CA ILE A 114 20.99 -1.28 6.07
C ILE A 114 20.95 -0.45 7.37
N SER A 115 20.33 0.73 7.36
CA SER A 115 20.22 1.56 8.57
C SER A 115 19.44 0.86 9.68
N CYS A 116 18.40 0.10 9.34
CA CYS A 116 17.63 -0.67 10.31
C CYS A 116 18.42 -1.89 10.81
N GLN A 117 19.18 -2.54 9.92
CA GLN A 117 20.00 -3.70 10.28
C GLN A 117 21.15 -3.32 11.21
N SER A 118 21.76 -2.15 11.04
CA SER A 118 22.91 -1.70 11.84
C SER A 118 22.51 -1.22 13.24
N ILE A 119 21.31 -0.66 13.41
CA ILE A 119 20.82 -0.16 14.71
C ILE A 119 20.48 -1.31 15.67
N GLY A 120 20.22 -2.53 15.16
CA GLY A 120 19.86 -3.68 15.98
C GLY A 120 18.49 -3.55 16.66
N ASN A 121 18.19 -4.45 17.59
CA ASN A 121 17.00 -4.33 18.44
C ASN A 121 17.28 -3.30 19.56
N MET A 122 16.34 -2.38 19.81
CA MET A 122 16.43 -1.51 20.98
C MET A 122 16.48 -2.37 22.24
N SER A 123 17.48 -2.13 23.10
CA SER A 123 17.53 -2.79 24.39
C SER A 123 16.49 -2.15 25.32
N LYS A 124 16.07 -2.85 26.38
CA LYS A 124 15.22 -2.27 27.43
C LYS A 124 15.76 -0.97 28.05
N LYS A 125 17.07 -0.71 27.92
CA LYS A 125 17.69 0.51 28.43
C LYS A 125 17.48 1.72 27.49
N ASP A 126 17.25 1.45 26.21
CA ASP A 126 17.07 2.47 25.17
C ASP A 126 15.58 2.75 24.89
N GLU A 127 14.68 1.95 25.48
CA GLU A 127 13.24 2.19 25.46
C GLU A 127 12.92 3.50 26.19
N MET A 128 12.27 4.44 25.49
CA MET A 128 11.72 5.62 26.15
C MET A 128 10.73 5.17 27.25
N PRO A 129 10.81 5.75 28.47
CA PRO A 129 9.87 5.41 29.53
C PRO A 129 8.43 5.69 29.05
N MET A 130 7.64 4.63 28.88
CA MET A 130 6.20 4.77 28.62
C MET A 130 5.52 5.18 29.94
N SER A 131 5.63 6.46 30.27
CA SER A 131 4.81 7.06 31.31
C SER A 131 3.39 7.21 30.77
N ASN A 132 2.39 6.86 31.59
CA ASN A 132 1.01 7.11 31.22
C ASN A 132 0.82 8.61 31.00
N MET A 133 0.26 8.98 29.84
CA MET A 133 -0.17 10.35 29.60
C MET A 133 -1.16 10.71 30.72
N LEU A 134 -0.79 11.68 31.55
CA LEU A 134 -1.69 12.20 32.57
C LEU A 134 -2.91 12.75 31.82
N VAL A 135 -4.06 12.12 32.06
CA VAL A 135 -5.35 12.68 31.63
C VAL A 135 -5.54 13.94 32.48
N VAL A 136 -5.08 15.08 31.97
CA VAL A 136 -5.41 16.38 32.54
C VAL A 136 -6.90 16.55 32.31
N LYS A 137 -7.71 16.38 33.37
CA LYS A 137 -9.10 16.83 33.34
C LYS A 137 -9.05 18.33 33.17
N ILE A 138 -9.45 18.79 31.99
CA ILE A 138 -9.34 20.21 31.62
C ILE A 138 -10.25 21.08 32.50
N PHE A 139 -11.20 20.50 33.22
CA PHE A 139 -12.09 21.21 34.14
C PHE A 139 -12.46 20.32 35.34
N ASP A 140 -11.90 20.63 36.51
CA ASP A 140 -12.56 20.37 37.79
C ASP A 140 -13.21 21.71 38.18
N VAL A 141 -14.55 21.75 38.22
CA VAL A 141 -15.39 22.86 38.74
C VAL A 141 -15.65 22.64 40.21
#